data_AF-A0AAP0G7C0-F1
#
_entry.id   AF-A0AAP0G7C0-F1
#
_cell.length_a   1.000
_cell.length_b   1.000
_cell.length_c   1.000
_cell.angle_alpha   90.00
_cell.angle_beta   90.00
_cell.angle_gamma   90.00
#
_symmetry.space_group_name_H-M   'P 1'
#
loop_
_entity.id
_entity.type
_entity.pdbx_description
1 polymer ?
#
loop_
_entity_poly.entity_id
_entity_poly.type
_entity_poly.pdbx_seq_one_letter_code
_entity_poly.pdbx_strand_id
1 'polypeptide(L)' 'MGTNYSISTTSATTNYCFYAAANHIRKGRAYIMATGGTEEPIQRVVARSTIRKPSFLARRDVVEEQ' A
#
# COMPACT_ATOMS: atom_id res chain seq x y z
N MET A 1 -16.38 2.10 -20.40
CA MET A 1 -15.73 1.11 -19.51
C MET A 1 -14.92 1.89 -18.48
N GLY A 2 -15.23 1.77 -17.20
CA GLY A 2 -14.52 2.48 -16.13
C GLY A 2 -13.10 1.96 -15.94
N THR A 3 -12.23 2.79 -15.39
CA THR A 3 -10.88 2.38 -14.95
C THR A 3 -10.96 1.41 -13.79
N ASN A 4 -10.48 0.19 -13.98
CA ASN A 4 -10.40 -0.86 -12.97
C ASN A 4 -9.11 -1.65 -13.16
N TYR A 5 -8.18 -1.51 -12.22
CA TYR A 5 -6.92 -2.22 -12.19
C TYR A 5 -6.37 -2.21 -10.76
N SER A 6 -5.54 -3.20 -10.42
CA SER A 6 -4.89 -3.31 -9.12
C SER A 6 -3.43 -2.90 -9.22
N ILE A 7 -2.97 -2.08 -8.28
CA ILE A 7 -1.56 -1.72 -8.14
C ILE A 7 -0.96 -2.57 -7.02
N SER A 8 0.24 -3.14 -7.26
CA SER A 8 0.99 -3.90 -6.26
C SER A 8 2.40 -3.31 -6.12
N THR A 9 2.54 -2.35 -5.22
CA THR A 9 3.83 -1.70 -4.90
C THR A 9 4.18 -1.88 -3.42
N THR A 10 3.79 -3.03 -2.86
CA THR A 10 4.03 -3.39 -1.45
C THR A 10 3.52 -2.28 -0.53
N SER A 11 4.37 -1.71 0.34
CA SER A 11 4.01 -0.65 1.28
C SER A 11 3.66 0.71 0.65
N ALA A 12 3.92 0.88 -0.65
CA ALA A 12 3.57 2.11 -1.37
C ALA A 12 2.24 2.03 -2.12
N THR A 13 1.51 0.91 -2.00
CA THR A 13 0.30 0.61 -2.79
C THR A 13 -0.74 1.72 -2.67
N THR A 14 -1.10 2.13 -1.45
CA THR A 14 -2.09 3.18 -1.21
C THR A 14 -1.70 4.52 -1.84
N ASN A 15 -0.42 4.90 -1.75
CA ASN A 15 0.07 6.16 -2.32
C ASN A 15 0.02 6.15 -3.85
N TYR A 16 0.40 5.04 -4.46
CA TYR A 16 0.31 4.85 -5.90
C TYR A 16 -1.14 4.85 -6.39
N CYS A 17 -2.03 4.20 -5.62
CA CYS A 17 -3.48 4.17 -5.84
C CYS A 17 -4.07 5.60 -5.88
N PHE A 18 -3.66 6.49 -4.98
CA PHE A 18 -4.08 7.90 -4.99
C PHE A 18 -3.49 8.68 -6.17
N TYR A 19 -2.20 8.50 -6.45
CA TYR A 19 -1.55 9.16 -7.57
C TYR A 19 -2.21 8.79 -8.92
N ALA A 20 -2.51 7.51 -9.10
CA ALA A 20 -3.15 7.03 -10.30
C ALA A 20 -4.60 7.54 -10.42
N ALA A 21 -5.35 7.54 -9.31
CA ALA A 21 -6.70 8.12 -9.26
C ALA A 21 -6.72 9.61 -9.63
N ALA A 22 -5.83 10.42 -9.03
CA ALA A 22 -5.71 11.83 -9.34
C ALA A 22 -5.36 12.06 -10.82
N ASN A 23 -4.50 11.24 -11.40
CA ASN A 23 -4.19 11.31 -12.82
C ASN A 23 -5.38 10.94 -13.71
N HIS A 24 -6.20 9.96 -13.33
CA HIS A 24 -7.39 9.62 -14.09
C HIS A 24 -8.48 10.69 -14.00
N ILE A 25 -8.66 11.31 -12.83
CA ILE A 25 -9.57 12.43 -12.62
C ILE A 25 -9.12 13.65 -13.43
N ARG A 26 -7.85 14.05 -13.30
CA ARG A 26 -7.29 15.21 -14.02
C ARG A 26 -7.33 15.07 -15.54
N LYS A 27 -7.19 13.85 -16.07
CA LYS A 27 -7.25 13.57 -17.52
C LYS A 27 -8.68 13.39 -18.05
N GLY A 28 -9.70 13.56 -17.22
CA GLY A 28 -11.11 13.36 -17.59
C GLY A 28 -11.46 11.90 -17.91
N ARG A 29 -10.63 10.94 -17.49
CA ARG A 29 -10.82 9.50 -17.77
C ARG A 29 -11.73 8.81 -16.74
N ALA A 30 -11.91 9.42 -15.58
CA ALA A 30 -12.86 9.00 -14.54
C ALA A 30 -13.31 10.23 -13.76
N TYR A 31 -14.58 10.30 -13.36
CA TYR A 31 -15.10 11.39 -12.52
C TYR A 31 -14.96 11.06 -11.03
N ILE A 32 -15.09 9.78 -10.70
CA ILE A 32 -14.92 9.21 -9.36
C ILE A 32 -14.14 7.90 -9.54
N MET A 33 -13.19 7.64 -8.65
CA MET A 33 -12.46 6.38 -8.59
C MET A 33 -12.37 5.93 -7.14
N ALA A 34 -12.89 4.74 -6.84
CA ALA A 34 -12.64 4.08 -5.57
C ALA A 34 -11.20 3.53 -5.59
N THR A 35 -10.40 3.94 -4.61
CA THR A 35 -8.97 3.63 -4.58
C THR A 35 -8.53 3.41 -3.13
N GLY A 36 -7.55 2.53 -2.93
CA GLY A 36 -7.06 2.15 -1.60
C GLY A 36 -6.26 0.85 -1.64
N GLY A 37 -5.92 0.34 -0.47
CA GLY A 37 -5.25 -0.93 -0.29
C GLY A 37 -5.71 -1.59 1.00
N THR A 38 -5.79 -2.92 0.98
CA THR A 38 -5.98 -3.74 2.17
C THR A 38 -4.84 -4.76 2.23
N GLU A 39 -4.29 -4.99 3.41
CA GLU A 39 -3.23 -5.96 3.63
C GLU A 39 -3.55 -6.84 4.84
N GLU A 40 -3.22 -8.13 4.73
CA GLU A 40 -3.34 -9.12 5.80
C GLU A 40 -1.97 -9.75 6.11
N PRO A 41 -1.05 -8.99 6.75
CA PRO A 41 0.37 -9.37 6.84
C PRO A 41 0.65 -10.51 7.85
N ILE A 42 -0.31 -10.84 8.73
CA ILE A 42 -0.12 -11.78 9.85
C ILE A 42 -0.32 -13.25 9.41
N GLN A 43 -0.68 -13.50 8.15
CA GLN A 43 -0.78 -14.86 7.62
C GLN A 43 0.57 -15.60 7.79
N ARG A 44 0.55 -16.82 8.34
CA ARG A 44 1.76 -17.56 8.75
C ARG A 44 2.86 -17.61 7.69
N VAL A 45 2.50 -17.73 6.41
CA VAL A 45 3.43 -17.75 5.28
C VAL A 45 4.10 -16.39 5.07
N VAL A 46 3.33 -15.30 5.16
CA VAL A 46 3.80 -13.92 4.98
C VAL A 46 4.60 -13.45 6.20
N ALA A 47 4.10 -13.70 7.41
CA ALA A 47 4.80 -13.33 8.64
C ALA A 47 6.20 -13.95 8.69
N ARG A 48 6.35 -15.22 8.29
CA ARG A 48 7.65 -15.92 8.30
C ARG A 48 8.66 -15.30 7.33
N SER A 49 8.22 -14.84 6.16
CA SER A 49 9.10 -14.21 5.18
C SER A 49 9.49 -12.79 5.57
N THR A 50 8.60 -12.07 6.27
CA THR A 50 8.81 -10.68 6.68
C THR A 50 9.58 -10.55 8.00
N ILE A 51 9.35 -11.42 9.00
CA ILE A 51 10.01 -11.38 10.32
C ILE A 51 11.54 -11.55 10.22
N ARG A 52 12.04 -12.26 9.20
CA ARG A 52 13.49 -12.44 8.99
C ARG A 52 14.18 -11.21 8.37
N LYS A 53 13.43 -10.20 7.93
CA LYS A 53 14.02 -8.99 7.37
C LYS A 53 14.35 -7.99 8.48
N PRO A 54 15.51 -7.33 8.43
CA PRO A 54 15.90 -6.33 9.43
C PRO A 54 14.90 -5.16 9.51
N SER A 55 14.21 -4.86 8.41
CA SER A 55 13.18 -3.83 8.31
C SER A 55 11.93 -4.07 9.19
N PHE A 56 11.69 -5.29 9.68
CA PHE A 56 10.57 -5.58 10.58
C PHE A 56 10.88 -5.22 12.04
N LEU A 57 12.13 -5.41 12.48
CA LEU A 57 12.56 -5.13 13.86
C LEU A 57 12.97 -3.68 14.08
N ALA A 58 13.46 -3.00 13.04
CA ALA A 58 13.95 -1.61 13.12
C ALA A 58 12.91 -0.56 13.56
N ARG A 59 11.62 -0.91 13.69
CA ARG A 59 10.57 -0.04 14.26
C ARG A 59 10.32 -0.25 15.75
N ARG A 60 10.87 -1.31 16.37
CA ARG A 60 10.78 -1.50 17.83
C ARG A 60 11.77 -0.65 18.61
N ASP A 61 12.82 -0.16 17.95
CA ASP A 61 13.87 0.65 18.57
C ASP A 61 13.54 2.16 18.61
N VAL A 62 12.35 2.58 18.16
CA VAL A 62 11.92 3.99 18.08
C VAL A 62 10.83 4.34 19.13
N VAL A 63 10.57 3.45 20.09
CA VAL A 63 9.70 3.70 21.25
C VAL A 63 10.51 3.56 22.53
N GLU A 64 11.54 4.39 22.68
CA GLU A 64 12.33 4.60 23.91
C GLU A 64 13.05 5.96 23.81
N GLU A 65 12.30 7.04 23.59
CA GLU A 65 12.67 8.41 24.03
C GLU A 65 11.48 9.37 23.79
N GLN A 66 10.45 9.32 24.64
CA GLN A 66 9.61 10.43 25.11
C GLN A 66 8.75 9.97 26.29
#